data_AF-A0A7N5ZQU0-F1
#
_entry.id   AF-A0A7N5ZQU0-F1
#
_cell.length_a   1.000
_cell.length_b   1.000
_cell.length_c   1.000
_cell.angle_alpha   90.00
_cell.angle_beta   90.00
_cell.angle_gamma   90.00
#
_symmetry.space_group_name_H-M   'P 1'
#
loop_
_entity.id
_entity.type
_entity.pdbx_description
1 polymer ?
#
loop_
_entity_poly.entity_id
_entity_poly.type
_entity_poly.pdbx_seq_one_letter_code
_entity_poly.pdbx_strand_id
1 'polypeptide(L)'
;CSFITNIQYLNNKLTVHTCVCPCSDITYSILFEAVTTLLVFFSYQLFHKDILRDGIIYQHIMKGRCLSLTSRLVKTLLYNFIRQEKCPPPATHIFEPKAESGLLYGLASGVASGLWSVFTLGGAGSKAGLDQEHNPLPLSNQSLLLLLVLANLADGPDWPNPYRQAITCFRNTQDTSSLPMEQPHTFQINFNSLYTALCEQQRSDQATLLLYTLLHQNANMRTYMLSRTDMDNLVLPILEILYHVEERNSHHVYMALIILLILTEDDAFNRSIHEVILKNISWYTERSLTEISLGSLLILVVIRTIQFNMTRTRDKYLHTNCLAALANMSAQFRCLHQYAAQRIISLFALLSKKHNKVLEQATQSLRGRQADNTALPDYAQDLNVIEEVIRMMLEIINSCLCNSLHHNPNLVYALLYKRELFEQFRTHPSFQDIMQNLDTVIGFFSQRLEQAGSDLSVERVQEVIMKGAQALPKDRLKKFPELKFKYVEEDQPEDFFIPYVWSLVFNSGVGLHWSPHGIELFSMDSG
;
A
#
# COMPACT_ATOMS: atom_id res chain seq x y z
N CYS A 1 -18.33 -13.81 38.28
CA CYS A 1 -19.41 -12.88 37.87
C CYS A 1 -19.10 -11.41 38.11
N SER A 2 -18.91 -10.91 39.34
CA SER A 2 -18.73 -9.45 39.58
C SER A 2 -17.57 -8.80 38.83
N PHE A 3 -16.43 -9.48 38.65
CA PHE A 3 -15.28 -8.93 37.92
C PHE A 3 -15.59 -8.71 36.42
N ILE A 4 -16.26 -9.68 35.78
CA ILE A 4 -16.67 -9.58 34.38
C ILE A 4 -17.70 -8.46 34.19
N THR A 5 -18.66 -8.34 35.13
CA THR A 5 -19.65 -7.26 35.10
C THR A 5 -19.01 -5.88 35.27
N ASN A 6 -17.96 -5.75 36.09
CA ASN A 6 -17.20 -4.51 36.25
C ASN A 6 -16.40 -4.15 34.99
N ILE A 7 -15.78 -5.12 34.33
CA ILE A 7 -15.08 -4.91 33.04
C ILE A 7 -16.07 -4.44 31.96
N GLN A 8 -17.23 -5.09 31.85
CA GLN A 8 -18.28 -4.69 30.92
C GLN A 8 -18.79 -3.26 31.19
N TYR A 9 -18.99 -2.92 32.45
CA TYR A 9 -19.40 -1.56 32.85
C TYR A 9 -18.35 -0.50 32.52
N LEU A 10 -17.07 -0.77 32.81
CA LEU A 10 -15.96 0.13 32.52
C LEU A 10 -15.78 0.33 31.02
N ASN A 11 -15.85 -0.75 30.24
CA ASN A 11 -15.77 -0.70 28.78
C ASN A 11 -16.89 0.15 28.16
N ASN A 12 -18.14 -0.01 28.63
CA ASN A 12 -19.26 0.83 28.19
C ASN A 12 -19.02 2.31 28.54
N LYS A 13 -18.58 2.62 29.77
CA LYS A 13 -18.26 4.00 30.16
C LYS A 13 -17.15 4.62 29.32
N LEU A 14 -16.07 3.89 29.05
CA LEU A 14 -14.96 4.38 28.21
C LEU A 14 -15.42 4.62 26.77
N THR A 15 -16.24 3.73 26.22
CA THR A 15 -16.88 3.91 24.90
C THR A 15 -17.77 5.15 24.87
N VAL A 16 -18.54 5.39 25.93
CA VAL A 16 -19.38 6.60 26.06
C VAL A 16 -18.50 7.85 26.17
N HIS A 17 -17.45 7.85 27.00
CA HIS A 17 -16.56 9.00 27.17
C HIS A 17 -15.84 9.37 25.87
N THR A 18 -15.31 8.40 25.14
CA THR A 18 -14.72 8.64 23.81
C THR A 18 -15.75 9.19 22.82
N CYS A 19 -16.98 8.69 22.82
CA CYS A 19 -18.03 9.18 21.92
C CYS A 19 -18.57 10.59 22.26
N VAL A 20 -18.66 10.91 23.56
CA VAL A 20 -19.43 12.07 24.05
C VAL A 20 -18.56 13.28 24.34
N CYS A 21 -17.30 13.10 24.74
CA CYS A 21 -16.43 14.22 25.10
C CYS A 21 -15.84 14.87 23.83
N PRO A 22 -16.06 16.19 23.60
CA PRO A 22 -15.39 16.90 22.52
C PRO A 22 -13.89 16.95 22.80
N CYS A 23 -13.05 16.81 21.78
CA CYS A 23 -11.61 16.98 21.93
C CYS A 23 -11.29 18.47 22.14
N SER A 24 -10.73 18.77 23.31
CA SER A 24 -10.22 20.07 23.75
C SER A 24 -9.01 19.83 24.66
N ASP A 25 -8.22 20.88 24.93
CA ASP A 25 -7.02 20.77 25.78
C ASP A 25 -7.30 20.10 27.14
N ILE A 26 -8.48 20.33 27.70
CA ILE A 26 -8.91 19.80 29.00
C ILE A 26 -9.29 18.32 28.91
N THR A 27 -9.96 17.89 27.84
CA THR A 27 -10.44 16.51 27.68
C THR A 27 -9.43 15.60 27.00
N TYR A 28 -8.38 16.17 26.39
CA TYR A 28 -7.36 15.44 25.64
C TYR A 28 -6.78 14.26 26.43
N SER A 29 -6.37 14.51 27.67
CA SER A 29 -5.78 13.48 28.54
C SER A 29 -6.76 12.35 28.86
N ILE A 30 -8.04 12.69 29.07
CA ILE A 30 -9.10 11.70 29.37
C ILE A 30 -9.40 10.87 28.11
N LEU A 31 -9.47 11.51 26.95
CA LEU A 31 -9.69 10.84 25.67
C LEU A 31 -8.52 9.91 25.33
N PHE A 32 -7.29 10.36 25.54
CA PHE A 32 -6.10 9.54 25.34
C PHE A 32 -6.10 8.31 26.25
N GLU A 33 -6.31 8.50 27.55
CA GLU A 33 -6.37 7.39 28.50
C GLU A 33 -7.50 6.41 28.17
N ALA A 34 -8.66 6.92 27.75
CA ALA A 34 -9.79 6.08 27.39
C ALA A 34 -9.53 5.23 26.14
N VAL A 35 -8.94 5.81 25.10
CA VAL A 35 -8.54 5.08 23.88
C VAL A 35 -7.47 4.04 24.20
N THR A 36 -6.46 4.41 24.99
CA THR A 36 -5.39 3.50 25.43
C THR A 36 -5.94 2.34 26.26
N THR A 37 -6.85 2.61 27.20
CA THR A 37 -7.48 1.57 28.02
C THR A 37 -8.31 0.61 27.17
N LEU A 38 -9.03 1.10 26.16
CA LEU A 38 -9.76 0.25 25.22
C LEU A 38 -8.81 -0.67 24.44
N LEU A 39 -7.67 -0.17 23.95
CA LEU A 39 -6.65 -1.00 23.32
C LEU A 39 -6.14 -2.10 24.25
N VAL A 40 -5.87 -1.77 25.51
CA VAL A 40 -5.42 -2.75 26.53
C VAL A 40 -6.49 -3.82 26.78
N PHE A 41 -7.78 -3.49 26.74
CA PHE A 41 -8.84 -4.50 26.86
C PHE A 41 -8.87 -5.49 25.70
N PHE A 42 -8.41 -5.10 24.51
CA PHE A 42 -8.35 -5.99 23.36
C PHE A 42 -7.02 -6.74 23.24
N SER A 43 -6.00 -6.38 24.01
CA SER A 43 -4.65 -6.91 23.86
C SER A 43 -4.49 -8.38 24.25
N TYR A 44 -5.52 -9.00 24.85
CA TYR A 44 -5.50 -10.43 25.13
C TYR A 44 -5.25 -11.26 23.87
N GLN A 45 -5.63 -10.78 22.67
CA GLN A 45 -5.31 -11.44 21.40
C GLN A 45 -3.80 -11.62 21.15
N LEU A 46 -2.93 -10.78 21.73
CA LEU A 46 -1.47 -10.90 21.61
C LEU A 46 -0.95 -12.22 22.20
N PHE A 47 -1.63 -12.74 23.22
CA PHE A 47 -1.19 -13.91 24.01
C PHE A 47 -1.83 -15.22 23.53
N HIS A 48 -2.45 -15.20 22.36
CA HIS A 48 -3.05 -16.38 21.74
C HIS A 48 -2.56 -16.50 20.31
N LYS A 49 -2.05 -17.69 19.96
CA LYS A 49 -1.65 -18.02 18.59
C LYS A 49 -2.84 -18.01 17.61
N ASP A 50 -3.99 -18.51 18.05
CA ASP A 50 -5.19 -18.58 17.22
C ASP A 50 -6.04 -17.31 17.34
N ILE A 51 -6.76 -16.97 16.26
CA ILE A 51 -7.68 -15.83 16.23
C ILE A 51 -8.89 -16.13 17.11
N LEU A 52 -9.13 -15.26 18.10
CA LEU A 52 -10.18 -15.44 19.09
C LEU A 52 -11.51 -14.88 18.56
N ARG A 53 -12.48 -15.76 18.35
CA ARG A 53 -13.83 -15.39 17.85
C ARG A 53 -14.86 -15.18 18.97
N ASP A 54 -14.62 -15.75 20.15
CA ASP A 54 -15.63 -15.84 21.24
C ASP A 54 -15.23 -15.16 22.56
N GLY A 55 -14.30 -14.19 22.51
CA GLY A 55 -13.92 -13.46 23.71
C GLY A 55 -15.05 -12.61 24.30
N ILE A 56 -15.18 -12.61 25.63
CA ILE A 56 -16.25 -11.91 26.37
C ILE A 56 -16.26 -10.39 26.04
N ILE A 57 -15.07 -9.80 25.88
CA ILE A 57 -14.91 -8.39 25.55
C ILE A 57 -15.38 -8.10 24.11
N TYR A 58 -15.02 -8.96 23.15
CA TYR A 58 -15.51 -8.88 21.77
C TYR A 58 -17.03 -8.99 21.71
N GLN A 59 -17.60 -10.01 22.35
CA GLN A 59 -19.05 -10.20 22.35
C GLN A 59 -19.80 -9.02 22.97
N HIS A 60 -19.26 -8.42 24.04
CA HIS A 60 -19.91 -7.27 24.68
C HIS A 60 -19.92 -6.02 23.78
N ILE A 61 -18.82 -5.76 23.10
CA ILE A 61 -18.68 -4.60 22.22
C ILE A 61 -19.46 -4.79 20.91
N MET A 62 -19.46 -6.00 20.34
CA MET A 62 -20.11 -6.30 19.05
C MET A 62 -21.61 -6.58 19.15
N LYS A 63 -22.14 -7.06 20.29
CA LYS A 63 -23.56 -7.45 20.45
C LYS A 63 -24.33 -6.64 21.50
N GLY A 64 -23.63 -5.89 22.33
CA GLY A 64 -24.19 -5.28 23.52
C GLY A 64 -24.74 -3.87 23.33
N ARG A 65 -24.86 -3.14 24.44
CA ARG A 65 -25.34 -1.74 24.47
C ARG A 65 -24.43 -0.77 23.70
N CYS A 66 -23.19 -1.16 23.43
CA CYS A 66 -22.22 -0.37 22.66
C CYS A 66 -22.53 -0.33 21.16
N LEU A 67 -23.41 -1.20 20.65
CA LEU A 67 -23.77 -1.26 19.23
C LEU A 67 -24.39 0.06 18.73
N SER A 68 -25.17 0.74 19.58
CA SER A 68 -25.73 2.06 19.26
C SER A 68 -24.68 3.18 19.19
N LEU A 69 -23.51 2.96 19.80
CA LEU A 69 -22.40 3.90 19.82
C LEU A 69 -21.39 3.65 18.71
N THR A 70 -21.47 2.53 17.98
CA THR A 70 -20.47 2.12 16.98
C THR A 70 -20.16 3.21 15.96
N SER A 71 -21.16 3.78 15.29
CA SER A 71 -20.93 4.85 14.30
C SER A 71 -20.31 6.09 14.92
N ARG A 72 -20.72 6.41 16.14
CA ARG A 72 -20.20 7.57 16.86
C ARG A 72 -18.74 7.34 17.25
N LEU A 73 -18.39 6.14 17.70
CA LEU A 73 -17.02 5.77 18.04
C LEU A 73 -16.11 5.83 16.81
N VAL A 74 -16.49 5.17 15.72
CA VAL A 74 -15.74 5.20 14.45
C VAL A 74 -15.56 6.63 13.95
N LYS A 75 -16.64 7.42 13.98
CA LYS A 75 -16.59 8.84 13.60
C LYS A 75 -15.63 9.65 14.48
N THR A 76 -15.65 9.46 15.80
CA THR A 76 -14.72 10.14 16.71
C THR A 76 -13.28 9.73 16.44
N LEU A 77 -12.98 8.43 16.30
CA LEU A 77 -11.62 7.95 16.06
C LEU A 77 -11.05 8.50 14.74
N LEU A 78 -11.87 8.51 13.68
CA LEU A 78 -11.51 9.15 12.41
C LEU A 78 -11.32 10.66 12.56
N TYR A 79 -12.14 11.36 13.35
CA TYR A 79 -11.90 12.79 13.60
C TYR A 79 -10.62 13.06 14.37
N ASN A 80 -10.25 12.23 15.34
CA ASN A 80 -8.97 12.36 16.05
C ASN A 80 -7.79 12.18 15.09
N PHE A 81 -7.90 11.22 14.16
CA PHE A 81 -6.94 11.04 13.08
C PHE A 81 -6.87 12.27 12.16
N ILE A 82 -8.02 12.82 11.75
CA ILE A 82 -8.08 14.00 10.87
C ILE A 82 -7.52 15.26 11.53
N ARG A 83 -7.87 15.51 12.80
CA ARG A 83 -7.52 16.78 13.47
C ARG A 83 -6.04 16.84 13.85
N GLN A 84 -5.37 15.69 14.01
CA GLN A 84 -3.96 15.58 14.40
C GLN A 84 -3.60 16.56 15.54
N GLU A 85 -4.43 16.60 16.59
CA GLU A 85 -4.22 17.56 17.68
C GLU A 85 -2.95 17.25 18.44
N LYS A 86 -2.09 18.27 18.56
CA LYS A 86 -0.88 18.22 19.36
C LYS A 86 -1.23 18.04 20.83
N CYS A 87 -0.36 17.33 21.56
CA CYS A 87 -0.49 17.22 23.00
C CYS A 87 -0.49 18.62 23.62
N PRO A 88 -1.49 18.97 24.46
CA PRO A 88 -1.50 20.23 25.18
C PRO A 88 -0.25 20.37 26.07
N PRO A 89 0.29 21.58 26.26
CA PRO A 89 1.44 21.80 27.13
C PRO A 89 1.10 21.54 28.61
N PRO A 90 2.07 21.07 29.41
CA PRO A 90 1.88 20.64 30.82
C PRO A 90 1.16 21.68 31.71
N ALA A 91 1.30 22.99 31.42
CA ALA A 91 0.66 24.07 32.17
C ALA A 91 -0.87 24.15 32.03
N THR A 92 -1.48 23.40 31.11
CA THR A 92 -2.94 23.30 30.93
C THR A 92 -3.56 22.07 31.61
N HIS A 93 -2.73 21.19 32.19
CA HIS A 93 -3.22 20.05 32.94
C HIS A 93 -3.71 20.52 34.31
N ILE A 94 -5.03 20.45 34.52
CA ILE A 94 -5.75 20.90 35.73
C ILE A 94 -5.25 20.21 37.03
N PHE A 95 -4.43 19.16 36.91
CA PHE A 95 -3.81 18.44 38.02
C PHE A 95 -2.34 18.83 38.26
N GLU A 96 -2.02 20.12 38.31
CA GLU A 96 -0.87 20.54 39.11
C GLU A 96 -1.26 20.52 40.60
N PRO A 97 -0.57 19.74 41.45
CA PRO A 97 -0.82 19.80 42.88
C PRO A 97 -0.35 21.16 43.39
N LYS A 98 -1.28 22.09 43.63
CA LYS A 98 -1.03 23.15 44.62
C LYS A 98 -0.75 22.45 45.94
N ALA A 99 0.47 22.61 46.42
CA ALA A 99 0.96 22.02 47.66
C ALA A 99 0.26 22.65 48.88
N GLU A 100 -1.01 22.33 49.15
CA GLU A 100 -1.65 22.62 50.44
C GLU A 100 -2.57 21.48 50.88
N SER A 101 -2.13 20.77 51.92
CA SER A 101 -2.86 19.99 52.93
C SER A 101 -4.15 19.25 52.54
N GLY A 102 -4.06 17.92 52.44
CA GLY A 102 -5.21 17.02 52.54
C GLY A 102 -4.86 15.54 52.38
N LEU A 103 -4.65 14.82 53.49
CA LEU A 103 -4.22 13.41 53.59
C LEU A 103 -5.19 12.37 52.96
N LEU A 104 -6.27 12.79 52.27
CA LEU A 104 -7.29 11.90 51.72
C LEU A 104 -7.39 11.91 50.18
N TYR A 105 -6.61 12.74 49.48
CA TYR A 105 -6.56 12.75 48.00
C TYR A 105 -5.40 11.92 47.40
N GLY A 106 -4.62 11.22 48.23
CA GLY A 106 -3.39 10.53 47.83
C GLY A 106 -3.55 9.12 47.24
N LEU A 107 -4.76 8.55 47.14
CA LEU A 107 -4.95 7.19 46.58
C LEU A 107 -5.51 7.17 45.15
N ALA A 108 -6.14 8.26 44.69
CA ALA A 108 -6.67 8.34 43.33
C ALA A 108 -5.73 9.03 42.32
N SER A 109 -4.73 9.82 42.79
CA SER A 109 -3.85 10.59 41.90
C SER A 109 -2.50 9.90 41.59
N GLY A 110 -2.21 8.76 42.20
CA GLY A 110 -0.91 8.07 42.05
C GLY A 110 -0.71 7.39 40.68
N VAL A 111 -1.79 7.09 39.95
CA VAL A 111 -1.72 6.38 38.66
C VAL A 111 -1.52 7.32 37.47
N ALA A 112 -2.02 8.56 37.55
CA ALA A 112 -1.94 9.51 36.44
C ALA A 112 -0.57 10.21 36.32
N SER A 113 0.19 10.33 37.42
CA SER A 113 1.48 11.03 37.41
C SER A 113 2.65 10.15 36.94
N GLY A 114 2.57 8.82 37.11
CA GLY A 114 3.65 7.89 36.76
C GLY A 114 3.85 7.66 35.26
N LEU A 115 2.82 7.89 34.43
CA LEU A 115 2.92 7.71 32.97
C LEU A 115 3.65 8.86 32.28
N TRP A 116 3.64 10.06 32.86
CA TRP A 116 4.25 11.25 32.23
C TRP A 116 5.76 11.36 32.44
N SER A 117 6.34 10.75 33.49
CA SER A 117 7.80 10.72 33.65
C SER A 117 8.52 9.83 32.62
N VAL A 118 7.78 8.98 31.90
CA VAL A 118 8.31 8.12 30.84
C VAL A 118 8.50 8.90 29.53
N PHE A 119 7.75 9.98 29.31
CA PHE A 119 7.92 10.86 28.14
C PHE A 119 9.22 11.69 28.18
N THR A 120 9.86 11.84 29.35
CA THR A 120 11.09 12.64 29.52
C THR A 120 12.34 11.81 29.81
N LEU A 121 12.25 10.49 30.01
CA LEU A 121 13.38 9.66 30.46
C LEU A 121 13.61 8.34 29.68
N GLY A 122 13.02 8.17 28.49
CA GLY A 122 13.12 6.94 27.68
C GLY A 122 14.17 6.93 26.56
N GLY A 123 15.08 7.90 26.51
CA GLY A 123 15.94 8.16 25.34
C GLY A 123 17.45 7.91 25.54
N ALA A 124 17.84 6.87 26.28
CA ALA A 124 19.26 6.52 26.46
C ALA A 124 19.53 5.06 26.08
N GLY A 125 19.51 4.76 24.79
CA GLY A 125 20.03 3.47 24.31
C GLY A 125 19.35 2.88 23.08
N SER A 126 19.32 3.61 21.96
CA SER A 126 19.33 3.01 20.61
C SER A 126 19.67 4.11 19.61
N LYS A 127 20.62 3.83 18.70
CA LYS A 127 21.12 4.79 17.71
C LYS A 127 19.99 5.17 16.75
N ALA A 128 19.40 6.34 16.95
CA ALA A 128 18.48 6.96 16.01
C ALA A 128 19.25 7.80 15.00
N GLY A 129 19.02 7.54 13.71
CA GLY A 129 19.38 8.44 12.63
C GLY A 129 18.65 9.78 12.81
N LEU A 130 19.35 10.84 12.43
CA LEU A 130 18.86 12.22 12.44
C LEU A 130 17.67 12.37 11.47
N ASP A 131 16.56 12.92 11.97
CA ASP A 131 15.41 13.54 11.27
C ASP A 131 14.01 13.01 11.67
N GLN A 132 13.66 13.15 12.95
CA GLN A 132 12.25 13.16 13.36
C GLN A 132 12.04 14.19 14.47
N GLU A 133 11.56 15.38 14.10
CA GLU A 133 10.95 16.34 15.03
C GLU A 133 9.77 15.65 15.74
N HIS A 134 10.03 15.09 16.91
CA HIS A 134 9.05 14.44 17.77
C HIS A 134 8.13 15.50 18.39
N ASN A 135 7.10 15.94 17.65
CA ASN A 135 5.85 16.35 18.26
C ASN A 135 4.99 15.09 18.35
N PRO A 136 4.94 14.38 19.49
CA PRO A 136 4.11 13.19 19.58
C PRO A 136 2.66 13.65 19.35
N LEU A 137 1.99 13.03 18.39
CA LEU A 137 0.54 13.16 18.14
C LEU A 137 -0.18 11.94 18.76
N PRO A 138 -0.03 11.69 20.08
CA PRO A 138 -0.31 10.40 20.67
C PRO A 138 -1.78 10.02 20.51
N LEU A 139 -2.72 10.96 20.70
CA LEU A 139 -4.14 10.68 20.57
C LEU A 139 -4.55 10.27 19.14
N SER A 140 -4.01 10.92 18.11
CA SER A 140 -4.36 10.62 16.72
C SER A 140 -3.90 9.22 16.32
N ASN A 141 -2.64 8.87 16.65
CA ASN A 141 -2.06 7.56 16.36
C ASN A 141 -2.76 6.46 17.17
N GLN A 142 -2.98 6.68 18.47
CA GLN A 142 -3.68 5.72 19.32
C GLN A 142 -5.13 5.48 18.86
N SER A 143 -5.81 6.55 18.42
CA SER A 143 -7.17 6.45 17.88
C SER A 143 -7.21 5.65 16.58
N LEU A 144 -6.21 5.85 15.71
CA LEU A 144 -6.06 5.09 14.48
C LEU A 144 -5.78 3.61 14.75
N LEU A 145 -4.86 3.31 15.67
CA LEU A 145 -4.57 1.94 16.11
C LEU A 145 -5.83 1.25 16.67
N LEU A 146 -6.58 1.92 17.54
CA LEU A 146 -7.83 1.38 18.06
C LEU A 146 -8.87 1.15 16.96
N LEU A 147 -8.99 2.08 16.02
CA LEU A 147 -9.89 1.94 14.88
C LEU A 147 -9.53 0.70 14.04
N LEU A 148 -8.24 0.50 13.75
CA LEU A 148 -7.76 -0.65 12.99
C LEU A 148 -8.00 -1.97 13.73
N VAL A 149 -7.81 -2.02 15.05
CA VAL A 149 -8.16 -3.20 15.88
C VAL A 149 -9.65 -3.49 15.78
N LEU A 150 -10.51 -2.48 15.97
CA LEU A 150 -11.96 -2.63 15.92
C LEU A 150 -12.46 -3.05 14.52
N ALA A 151 -11.88 -2.48 13.46
CA ALA A 151 -12.23 -2.79 12.08
C ALA A 151 -11.86 -4.23 11.69
N ASN A 152 -10.77 -4.76 12.28
CA ASN A 152 -10.25 -6.08 11.97
C ASN A 152 -10.69 -7.18 12.95
N LEU A 153 -11.62 -6.89 13.86
CA LEU A 153 -12.25 -7.96 14.65
C LEU A 153 -12.90 -8.98 13.71
N ALA A 154 -12.73 -10.25 14.05
CA ALA A 154 -13.29 -11.38 13.30
C ALA A 154 -14.82 -11.30 13.29
N ASP A 155 -15.42 -11.66 12.14
CA ASP A 155 -16.85 -11.77 12.02
C ASP A 155 -17.37 -12.97 12.83
N GLY A 156 -18.58 -12.85 13.36
CA GLY A 156 -19.28 -13.98 13.94
C GLY A 156 -20.18 -14.69 12.93
N PRO A 157 -20.59 -15.94 13.20
CA PRO A 157 -21.40 -16.74 12.27
C PRO A 157 -22.70 -16.06 11.81
N ASP A 158 -23.37 -15.34 12.72
CA ASP A 158 -24.65 -14.68 12.47
C ASP A 158 -24.62 -13.15 12.66
N TRP A 159 -23.44 -12.57 12.95
CA TRP A 159 -23.26 -11.14 13.21
C TRP A 159 -21.95 -10.63 12.60
N PRO A 160 -22.01 -9.88 11.50
CA PRO A 160 -20.84 -9.23 10.91
C PRO A 160 -20.30 -8.12 11.83
N ASN A 161 -19.03 -7.76 11.65
CA ASN A 161 -18.37 -6.73 12.44
C ASN A 161 -19.02 -5.35 12.22
N PRO A 162 -19.66 -4.76 13.24
CA PRO A 162 -20.39 -3.49 13.08
C PRO A 162 -19.45 -2.29 12.88
N TYR A 163 -18.19 -2.37 13.31
CA TYR A 163 -17.18 -1.33 13.08
C TYR A 163 -16.71 -1.34 11.63
N ARG A 164 -16.48 -2.53 11.06
CA ARG A 164 -16.17 -2.72 9.63
C ARG A 164 -17.32 -2.21 8.76
N GLN A 165 -18.57 -2.50 9.14
CA GLN A 165 -19.75 -1.96 8.47
C GLN A 165 -19.81 -0.43 8.53
N ALA A 166 -19.52 0.17 9.69
CA ALA A 166 -19.49 1.63 9.82
C ALA A 166 -18.43 2.27 8.90
N ILE A 167 -17.25 1.65 8.75
CA ILE A 167 -16.19 2.09 7.83
C ILE A 167 -16.62 1.95 6.37
N THR A 168 -17.30 0.85 6.04
CA THR A 168 -17.81 0.56 4.68
C THR A 168 -18.90 1.54 4.24
N CYS A 169 -19.75 1.98 5.17
CA CYS A 169 -21.01 2.66 4.86
C CYS A 169 -21.04 4.18 5.09
N PHE A 170 -19.98 4.79 5.65
CA PHE A 170 -20.00 6.24 5.87
C PHE A 170 -19.95 7.03 4.56
N ARG A 171 -20.52 8.24 4.58
CA ARG A 171 -20.71 9.11 3.40
C ARG A 171 -20.07 10.48 3.56
N ASN A 172 -20.00 11.23 2.47
CA ASN A 172 -19.48 12.59 2.52
C ASN A 172 -20.49 13.51 3.20
N THR A 173 -20.02 14.50 3.96
CA THR A 173 -20.87 15.57 4.50
C THR A 173 -21.60 16.38 3.43
N GLN A 174 -21.11 16.37 2.19
CA GLN A 174 -21.72 17.05 1.05
C GLN A 174 -22.80 16.20 0.36
N ASP A 175 -22.93 14.92 0.70
CA ASP A 175 -23.95 14.06 0.12
C ASP A 175 -25.32 14.40 0.72
N THR A 176 -26.14 15.11 -0.04
CA THR A 176 -27.50 15.52 0.33
C THR A 176 -28.54 14.43 0.11
N SER A 177 -28.13 13.26 -0.41
CA SER A 177 -29.01 12.10 -0.52
C SER A 177 -29.56 11.73 0.86
N SER A 178 -30.88 11.58 0.97
CA SER A 178 -31.52 11.12 2.21
C SER A 178 -30.86 9.82 2.65
N LEU A 179 -30.39 9.75 3.89
CA LEU A 179 -29.89 8.50 4.47
C LEU A 179 -31.01 7.46 4.33
N PRO A 180 -30.78 6.32 3.65
CA PRO A 180 -31.77 5.26 3.62
C PRO A 180 -32.08 4.91 5.07
N MET A 181 -33.37 4.90 5.45
CA MET A 181 -33.84 4.64 6.81
C MET A 181 -33.42 3.27 7.38
N GLU A 182 -32.73 2.44 6.60
CA GLU A 182 -32.51 1.01 6.86
C GLU A 182 -31.04 0.59 7.04
N GLN A 183 -30.05 1.49 6.91
CA GLN A 183 -28.65 1.08 7.13
C GLN A 183 -28.22 1.29 8.59
N PRO A 184 -28.13 0.22 9.40
CA PRO A 184 -27.49 0.33 10.71
C PRO A 184 -26.04 0.77 10.50
N HIS A 185 -25.57 1.61 11.41
CA HIS A 185 -24.18 2.06 11.49
C HIS A 185 -23.67 3.13 10.50
N THR A 186 -24.53 3.86 9.79
CA THR A 186 -24.08 4.94 8.87
C THR A 186 -23.85 6.30 9.57
N PHE A 187 -22.89 7.08 9.05
CA PHE A 187 -22.63 8.47 9.46
C PHE A 187 -21.98 9.26 8.32
N GLN A 188 -21.85 10.59 8.49
CA GLN A 188 -21.18 11.47 7.52
C GLN A 188 -19.86 12.03 8.08
N ILE A 189 -18.86 12.15 7.20
CA ILE A 189 -17.54 12.77 7.46
C ILE A 189 -17.10 13.62 6.26
N ASN A 190 -16.26 14.63 6.50
CA ASN A 190 -15.72 15.45 5.42
C ASN A 190 -14.61 14.67 4.68
N PHE A 191 -14.87 14.30 3.44
CA PHE A 191 -13.94 13.49 2.65
C PHE A 191 -12.64 14.22 2.32
N ASN A 192 -12.69 15.55 2.13
CA ASN A 192 -11.49 16.33 1.87
C ASN A 192 -10.54 16.32 3.08
N SER A 193 -11.06 16.55 4.28
CA SER A 193 -10.26 16.52 5.50
C SER A 193 -9.65 15.13 5.76
N LEU A 194 -10.40 14.06 5.50
CA LEU A 194 -9.89 12.69 5.61
C LEU A 194 -8.80 12.40 4.57
N TYR A 195 -9.01 12.80 3.32
CA TYR A 195 -8.02 12.66 2.25
C TYR A 195 -6.72 13.40 2.57
N THR A 196 -6.79 14.66 3.00
CA THR A 196 -5.61 15.44 3.38
C THR A 196 -4.83 14.77 4.51
N ALA A 197 -5.51 14.30 5.56
CA ALA A 197 -4.86 13.60 6.67
C ALA A 197 -4.19 12.28 6.23
N LEU A 198 -4.81 11.53 5.31
CA LEU A 198 -4.20 10.33 4.73
C LEU A 198 -2.91 10.68 3.97
N CYS A 199 -2.93 11.70 3.11
CA CYS A 199 -1.75 12.13 2.36
C CYS A 199 -0.60 12.55 3.29
N GLU A 200 -0.88 13.34 4.33
CA GLU A 200 0.13 13.80 5.29
C GLU A 200 0.77 12.66 6.08
N GLN A 201 -0.03 11.64 6.44
CA GLN A 201 0.40 10.54 7.30
C GLN A 201 0.85 9.29 6.53
N GLN A 202 0.86 9.32 5.18
CA GLN A 202 1.05 8.14 4.33
C GLN A 202 2.40 7.42 4.47
N ARG A 203 3.37 8.02 5.17
CA ARG A 203 4.64 7.38 5.51
C ARG A 203 4.52 6.36 6.64
N SER A 204 3.44 6.41 7.42
CA SER A 204 3.18 5.50 8.53
C SER A 204 2.42 4.25 8.09
N ASP A 205 2.77 3.10 8.66
CA ASP A 205 2.11 1.82 8.41
C ASP A 205 0.61 1.85 8.70
N GLN A 206 0.23 2.50 9.80
CA GLN A 206 -1.16 2.59 10.24
C GLN A 206 -2.02 3.38 9.24
N ALA A 207 -1.50 4.49 8.72
CA ALA A 207 -2.20 5.28 7.72
C ALA A 207 -2.31 4.54 6.39
N THR A 208 -1.24 3.83 5.97
CA THR A 208 -1.28 2.97 4.78
C THR A 208 -2.35 1.89 4.92
N LEU A 209 -2.47 1.24 6.08
CA LEU A 209 -3.49 0.21 6.29
C LEU A 209 -4.92 0.80 6.30
N LEU A 210 -5.11 1.99 6.87
CA LEU A 210 -6.40 2.69 6.79
C LEU A 210 -6.73 3.05 5.34
N LEU A 211 -5.76 3.55 4.57
CA LEU A 211 -5.94 3.86 3.16
C LEU A 211 -6.38 2.63 2.37
N TYR A 212 -5.71 1.49 2.57
CA TYR A 212 -6.11 0.22 2.00
C TYR A 212 -7.57 -0.11 2.35
N THR A 213 -7.91 -0.07 3.63
CA THR A 213 -9.26 -0.40 4.12
C THR A 213 -10.32 0.47 3.44
N LEU A 214 -10.06 1.78 3.32
CA LEU A 214 -10.99 2.73 2.70
C LEU A 214 -11.12 2.54 1.19
N LEU A 215 -10.02 2.31 0.47
CA LEU A 215 -10.05 2.05 -0.97
C LEU A 215 -10.74 0.73 -1.30
N HIS A 216 -10.49 -0.31 -0.49
CA HIS A 216 -11.05 -1.62 -0.74
C HIS A 216 -12.55 -1.68 -0.37
N GLN A 217 -12.92 -1.22 0.82
CA GLN A 217 -14.25 -1.45 1.41
C GLN A 217 -15.22 -0.28 1.22
N ASN A 218 -14.76 0.99 1.27
CA ASN A 218 -15.67 2.14 1.16
C ASN A 218 -15.71 2.69 -0.28
N ALA A 219 -16.73 2.27 -1.05
CA ALA A 219 -16.89 2.68 -2.43
C ALA A 219 -17.02 4.21 -2.61
N ASN A 220 -17.67 4.93 -1.68
CA ASN A 220 -17.85 6.37 -1.76
C ASN A 220 -16.49 7.09 -1.65
N MET A 221 -15.67 6.69 -0.67
CA MET A 221 -14.32 7.20 -0.50
C MET A 221 -13.44 6.84 -1.70
N ARG A 222 -13.47 5.60 -2.18
CA ARG A 222 -12.70 5.19 -3.37
C ARG A 222 -13.03 6.09 -4.57
N THR A 223 -14.31 6.28 -4.90
CA THR A 223 -14.74 7.14 -6.01
C THR A 223 -14.30 8.58 -5.81
N TYR A 224 -14.42 9.12 -4.59
CA TYR A 224 -13.94 10.46 -4.28
C TYR A 224 -12.43 10.59 -4.50
N MET A 225 -11.63 9.64 -4.01
CA MET A 225 -10.17 9.65 -4.14
C MET A 225 -9.73 9.54 -5.61
N LEU A 226 -10.32 8.64 -6.39
CA LEU A 226 -10.01 8.50 -7.82
C LEU A 226 -10.38 9.74 -8.66
N SER A 227 -11.29 10.59 -8.15
CA SER A 227 -11.66 11.86 -8.82
C SER A 227 -10.72 13.03 -8.52
N ARG A 228 -9.74 12.86 -7.61
CA ARG A 228 -8.81 13.92 -7.21
C ARG A 228 -7.76 14.18 -8.28
N THR A 229 -7.34 15.44 -8.37
CA THR A 229 -6.27 15.89 -9.30
C THR A 229 -4.89 15.92 -8.64
N ASP A 230 -4.84 15.99 -7.30
CA ASP A 230 -3.65 16.09 -6.46
C ASP A 230 -3.24 14.71 -5.91
N MET A 231 -3.27 13.69 -6.77
CA MET A 231 -2.98 12.30 -6.43
C MET A 231 -1.49 12.06 -6.17
N ASP A 232 -0.60 12.97 -6.58
CA ASP A 232 0.82 12.93 -6.28
C ASP A 232 1.09 12.96 -4.77
N ASN A 233 0.31 13.73 -4.01
CA ASN A 233 0.43 13.77 -2.55
C ASN A 233 0.20 12.40 -1.89
N LEU A 234 -0.59 11.54 -2.52
CA LEU A 234 -0.90 10.19 -2.04
C LEU A 234 0.07 9.15 -2.62
N VAL A 235 0.29 9.19 -3.93
CA VAL A 235 1.06 8.17 -4.65
C VAL A 235 2.57 8.32 -4.40
N LEU A 236 3.10 9.54 -4.29
CA LEU A 236 4.54 9.74 -4.15
C LEU A 236 5.12 9.10 -2.86
N PRO A 237 4.50 9.25 -1.67
CA PRO A 237 4.93 8.52 -0.47
C PRO A 237 4.84 6.99 -0.62
N ILE A 238 3.83 6.48 -1.33
CA ILE A 238 3.68 5.04 -1.60
C ILE A 238 4.83 4.53 -2.47
N LEU A 239 5.23 5.30 -3.48
CA LEU A 239 6.40 4.99 -4.31
C LEU A 239 7.70 5.01 -3.50
N GLU A 240 7.85 5.95 -2.56
CA GLU A 240 9.00 6.02 -1.66
C GLU A 240 9.08 4.77 -0.77
N ILE A 241 7.95 4.27 -0.24
CA ILE A 241 7.88 3.00 0.52
C ILE A 241 8.40 1.82 -0.33
N LEU A 242 7.91 1.68 -1.57
CA LEU A 242 8.33 0.59 -2.45
C LEU A 242 9.76 0.70 -2.95
N TYR A 243 10.28 1.92 -3.07
CA TYR A 243 11.67 2.17 -3.45
C TYR A 243 12.65 1.72 -2.36
N HIS A 244 12.28 1.95 -1.09
CA HIS A 244 13.02 1.57 0.12
C HIS A 244 12.61 0.18 0.67
N VAL A 245 12.22 -0.75 -0.19
CA VAL A 245 11.73 -2.10 0.20
C VAL A 245 12.65 -2.86 1.17
N GLU A 246 13.96 -2.60 1.15
CA GLU A 246 14.94 -3.27 2.02
C GLU A 246 15.00 -2.71 3.45
N GLU A 247 14.45 -1.51 3.67
CA GLU A 247 14.43 -0.80 4.96
C GLU A 247 13.05 -0.84 5.61
N ARG A 248 12.07 -1.48 4.96
CA ARG A 248 10.66 -1.48 5.37
C ARG A 248 10.20 -2.87 5.75
N ASN A 249 9.22 -2.93 6.65
CA ASN A 249 8.52 -4.16 6.96
C ASN A 249 7.84 -4.72 5.70
N SER A 250 7.99 -6.02 5.45
CA SER A 250 7.33 -6.75 4.37
C SER A 250 5.82 -6.49 4.29
N HIS A 251 5.12 -6.42 5.44
CA HIS A 251 3.69 -6.14 5.50
C HIS A 251 3.36 -4.74 4.98
N HIS A 252 4.18 -3.72 5.31
CA HIS A 252 3.99 -2.35 4.82
C HIS A 252 4.20 -2.26 3.30
N VAL A 253 5.20 -2.97 2.80
CA VAL A 253 5.49 -3.09 1.37
C VAL A 253 4.31 -3.74 0.62
N TYR A 254 3.75 -4.83 1.16
CA TYR A 254 2.57 -5.46 0.57
C TYR A 254 1.36 -4.53 0.55
N MET A 255 1.08 -3.81 1.64
CA MET A 255 -0.02 -2.83 1.66
C MET A 255 0.17 -1.74 0.63
N ALA A 256 1.38 -1.17 0.53
CA ALA A 256 1.70 -0.16 -0.47
C ALA A 256 1.48 -0.66 -1.90
N LEU A 257 1.89 -1.90 -2.19
CA LEU A 257 1.71 -2.51 -3.50
C LEU A 257 0.24 -2.83 -3.82
N ILE A 258 -0.53 -3.34 -2.85
CA ILE A 258 -1.97 -3.59 -3.01
C ILE A 258 -2.70 -2.28 -3.31
N ILE A 259 -2.36 -1.19 -2.61
CA ILE A 259 -2.94 0.12 -2.89
C ILE A 259 -2.63 0.57 -4.32
N LEU A 260 -1.39 0.42 -4.79
CA LEU A 260 -1.08 0.71 -6.20
C LEU A 260 -1.87 -0.18 -7.15
N LEU A 261 -2.04 -1.47 -6.84
CA LEU A 261 -2.85 -2.36 -7.66
C LEU A 261 -4.30 -1.87 -7.75
N ILE A 262 -4.95 -1.57 -6.63
CA ILE A 262 -6.32 -1.05 -6.57
C ILE A 262 -6.45 0.27 -7.35
N LEU A 263 -5.49 1.18 -7.20
CA LEU A 263 -5.51 2.47 -7.92
C LEU A 263 -5.37 2.26 -9.44
N THR A 264 -4.47 1.38 -9.86
CA THR A 264 -4.22 1.10 -11.28
C THR A 264 -5.34 0.33 -11.97
N GLU A 265 -6.29 -0.25 -11.23
CA GLU A 265 -7.52 -0.80 -11.83
C GLU A 265 -8.30 0.26 -12.63
N ASP A 266 -8.22 1.52 -12.20
CA ASP A 266 -8.96 2.63 -12.81
C ASP A 266 -8.22 3.28 -14.00
N ASP A 267 -8.93 3.34 -15.11
CA ASP A 267 -8.47 3.86 -16.38
C ASP A 267 -8.20 5.37 -16.37
N ALA A 268 -9.02 6.12 -15.62
CA ALA A 268 -8.88 7.57 -15.53
C ALA A 268 -7.66 7.93 -14.68
N PHE A 269 -7.45 7.21 -13.57
CA PHE A 269 -6.23 7.29 -12.77
C PHE A 269 -4.99 7.03 -13.63
N ASN A 270 -4.96 5.92 -14.39
CA ASN A 270 -3.80 5.58 -15.21
C ASN A 270 -3.47 6.66 -16.25
N ARG A 271 -4.48 7.36 -16.79
CA ARG A 271 -4.25 8.50 -17.69
C ARG A 271 -3.75 9.74 -16.95
N SER A 272 -4.40 10.10 -15.83
CA SER A 272 -4.12 11.35 -15.12
C SER A 272 -2.72 11.40 -14.50
N ILE A 273 -2.21 10.28 -13.98
CA ILE A 273 -0.87 10.24 -13.39
C ILE A 273 0.26 10.54 -14.38
N HIS A 274 0.04 10.33 -15.69
CA HIS A 274 1.03 10.69 -16.70
C HIS A 274 1.04 12.20 -17.01
N GLU A 275 0.01 12.94 -16.60
CA GLU A 275 -0.12 14.38 -16.78
C GLU A 275 0.44 15.18 -15.59
N VAL A 276 0.60 14.54 -14.43
CA VAL A 276 1.21 15.15 -13.24
C VAL A 276 2.73 15.15 -13.37
N ILE A 277 3.32 16.33 -13.53
CA ILE A 277 4.77 16.52 -13.68
C ILE A 277 5.41 16.84 -12.33
N LEU A 278 6.36 15.99 -11.94
CA LEU A 278 7.15 16.13 -10.73
C LEU A 278 8.51 16.74 -11.05
N LYS A 279 9.02 17.55 -10.12
CA LYS A 279 10.32 18.21 -10.25
C LYS A 279 11.25 17.75 -9.13
N ASN A 280 12.51 17.48 -9.48
CA ASN A 280 13.60 17.18 -8.56
C ASN A 280 13.31 16.07 -7.55
N ILE A 281 13.18 14.82 -8.02
CA ILE A 281 13.05 13.66 -7.13
C ILE A 281 14.41 13.39 -6.47
N SER A 282 14.52 13.63 -5.17
CA SER A 282 15.78 13.54 -4.41
C SER A 282 16.10 12.13 -3.90
N TRP A 283 15.09 11.31 -3.62
CA TRP A 283 15.26 9.97 -3.06
C TRP A 283 15.58 8.89 -4.10
N TYR A 284 15.33 9.15 -5.39
CA TYR A 284 15.66 8.22 -6.48
C TYR A 284 17.14 8.36 -6.86
N THR A 285 17.95 7.32 -6.62
CA THR A 285 19.42 7.44 -6.65
C THR A 285 20.08 6.87 -7.90
N GLU A 286 19.41 6.03 -8.70
CA GLU A 286 20.03 5.44 -9.90
C GLU A 286 20.27 6.47 -11.02
N ARG A 287 19.52 7.57 -11.01
CA ARG A 287 19.65 8.67 -11.98
C ARG A 287 19.04 9.95 -11.42
N SER A 288 19.66 11.09 -11.68
CA SER A 288 19.04 12.39 -11.39
C SER A 288 17.78 12.60 -12.26
N LEU A 289 16.63 12.75 -11.60
CA LEU A 289 15.34 13.00 -12.24
C LEU A 289 14.91 14.45 -12.00
N THR A 290 15.29 15.34 -12.91
CA THR A 290 14.95 16.77 -12.83
C THR A 290 13.48 17.03 -13.09
N GLU A 291 12.91 16.38 -14.11
CA GLU A 291 11.51 16.50 -14.50
C GLU A 291 11.00 15.15 -15.01
N ILE A 292 9.95 14.62 -14.39
CA ILE A 292 9.38 13.32 -14.73
C ILE A 292 7.89 13.30 -14.40
N SER A 293 7.07 12.63 -15.21
CA SER A 293 5.67 12.42 -14.83
C SER A 293 5.54 11.39 -13.70
N LEU A 294 4.56 11.56 -12.82
CA LEU A 294 4.27 10.62 -11.74
C LEU A 294 4.08 9.19 -12.27
N GLY A 295 3.38 9.03 -13.39
CA GLY A 295 3.21 7.72 -14.05
C GLY A 295 4.53 7.11 -14.54
N SER A 296 5.47 7.92 -15.06
CA SER A 296 6.80 7.42 -15.43
C SER A 296 7.64 7.03 -14.22
N LEU A 297 7.52 7.77 -13.11
CA LEU A 297 8.19 7.46 -11.85
C LEU A 297 7.64 6.16 -11.23
N LEU A 298 6.32 5.97 -11.24
CA LEU A 298 5.67 4.73 -10.79
C LEU A 298 6.24 3.53 -11.55
N ILE A 299 6.30 3.61 -12.88
CA ILE A 299 6.89 2.54 -13.71
C ILE A 299 8.35 2.25 -13.31
N LEU A 300 9.16 3.29 -13.08
CA LEU A 300 10.57 3.11 -12.66
C LEU A 300 10.67 2.39 -11.32
N VAL A 301 9.87 2.79 -10.33
CA VAL A 301 9.86 2.18 -9.00
C VAL A 301 9.38 0.74 -9.08
N VAL A 302 8.27 0.45 -9.76
CA VAL A 302 7.77 -0.92 -9.89
C VAL A 302 8.76 -1.82 -10.64
N ILE A 303 9.42 -1.33 -11.69
CA ILE A 303 10.50 -2.07 -12.36
C ILE A 303 11.67 -2.34 -11.41
N ARG A 304 12.08 -1.36 -10.60
CA ARG A 304 13.13 -1.55 -9.58
C ARG A 304 12.71 -2.62 -8.58
N THR A 305 11.48 -2.58 -8.08
CA THR A 305 10.92 -3.57 -7.14
C THR A 305 10.93 -4.97 -7.74
N ILE A 306 10.51 -5.15 -9.01
CA ILE A 306 10.61 -6.44 -9.72
C ILE A 306 12.07 -6.90 -9.78
N GLN A 307 13.00 -6.04 -10.19
CA GLN A 307 14.42 -6.42 -10.30
C GLN A 307 15.04 -6.82 -8.96
N PHE A 308 14.75 -6.07 -7.90
CA PHE A 308 15.18 -6.38 -6.54
C PHE A 308 14.62 -7.75 -6.13
N ASN A 309 13.32 -7.96 -6.32
CA ASN A 309 12.67 -9.20 -5.94
C ASN A 309 13.20 -10.42 -6.72
N MET A 310 13.56 -10.24 -8.00
CA MET A 310 14.11 -11.32 -8.83
C MET A 310 15.51 -11.77 -8.40
N THR A 311 16.27 -10.86 -7.78
CA THR A 311 17.68 -11.06 -7.42
C THR A 311 17.88 -11.41 -5.96
N ARG A 312 17.01 -10.93 -5.06
CA ARG A 312 17.14 -11.06 -3.60
C ARG A 312 16.08 -11.98 -3.00
N THR A 313 14.82 -11.57 -2.99
CA THR A 313 13.76 -12.17 -2.16
C THR A 313 13.03 -13.34 -2.80
N ARG A 314 12.89 -13.35 -4.14
CA ARG A 314 12.16 -14.38 -4.91
C ARG A 314 10.73 -14.61 -4.43
N ASP A 315 10.09 -13.55 -3.97
CA ASP A 315 8.72 -13.54 -3.49
C ASP A 315 7.74 -13.52 -4.67
N LYS A 316 6.93 -14.59 -4.79
CA LYS A 316 5.95 -14.74 -5.86
C LYS A 316 4.84 -13.68 -5.77
N TYR A 317 4.36 -13.37 -4.58
CA TYR A 317 3.25 -12.42 -4.36
C TYR A 317 3.66 -11.01 -4.80
N LEU A 318 4.85 -10.57 -4.37
CA LEU A 318 5.39 -9.26 -4.77
C LEU A 318 5.61 -9.16 -6.29
N HIS A 319 6.12 -10.23 -6.93
CA HIS A 319 6.30 -10.27 -8.39
C HIS A 319 4.99 -10.14 -9.14
N THR A 320 3.99 -10.96 -8.80
CA THR A 320 2.70 -10.99 -9.49
C THR A 320 1.96 -9.65 -9.37
N ASN A 321 1.93 -9.05 -8.18
CA ASN A 321 1.23 -7.78 -7.97
C ASN A 321 1.94 -6.59 -8.67
N CYS A 322 3.27 -6.57 -8.72
CA CYS A 322 4.00 -5.55 -9.48
C CYS A 322 3.72 -5.64 -10.99
N LEU A 323 3.72 -6.85 -11.56
CA LEU A 323 3.39 -7.06 -12.96
C LEU A 323 1.94 -6.69 -13.26
N ALA A 324 1.00 -7.07 -12.40
CA ALA A 324 -0.41 -6.72 -12.52
C ALA A 324 -0.62 -5.20 -12.56
N ALA A 325 0.05 -4.44 -11.68
CA ALA A 325 -0.01 -2.99 -11.66
C ALA A 325 0.54 -2.36 -12.96
N LEU A 326 1.70 -2.83 -13.46
CA LEU A 326 2.25 -2.37 -14.75
C LEU A 326 1.33 -2.72 -15.93
N ALA A 327 0.74 -3.91 -15.91
CA ALA A 327 -0.16 -4.39 -16.95
C ALA A 327 -1.45 -3.59 -17.01
N ASN A 328 -2.03 -3.26 -15.85
CA ASN A 328 -3.19 -2.39 -15.73
C ASN A 328 -3.00 -1.01 -16.36
N MET A 329 -1.81 -0.43 -16.23
CA MET A 329 -1.45 0.88 -16.77
C MET A 329 -1.09 0.87 -18.26
N SER A 330 -0.71 -0.29 -18.79
CA SER A 330 0.01 -0.41 -20.06
C SER A 330 -0.71 0.20 -21.26
N ALA A 331 -2.04 0.11 -21.31
CA ALA A 331 -2.85 0.67 -22.39
C ALA A 331 -2.95 2.21 -22.34
N GLN A 332 -2.72 2.80 -21.16
CA GLN A 332 -2.87 4.22 -20.87
C GLN A 332 -1.51 4.93 -20.71
N PHE A 333 -0.39 4.23 -20.90
CA PHE A 333 0.94 4.84 -20.96
C PHE A 333 0.92 6.05 -21.89
N ARG A 334 1.46 7.18 -21.41
CA ARG A 334 1.47 8.43 -22.18
C ARG A 334 2.73 9.21 -21.89
N CYS A 335 3.37 9.72 -22.96
CA CYS A 335 4.54 10.58 -22.88
C CYS A 335 5.62 10.02 -21.94
N LEU A 336 5.88 8.70 -22.00
CA LEU A 336 6.83 8.06 -21.12
C LEU A 336 8.19 8.77 -21.16
N HIS A 337 8.75 9.05 -19.98
CA HIS A 337 10.10 9.58 -19.87
C HIS A 337 11.10 8.62 -20.54
N GLN A 338 12.11 9.16 -21.25
CA GLN A 338 13.07 8.36 -22.01
C GLN A 338 13.73 7.27 -21.16
N TYR A 339 14.08 7.59 -19.91
CA TYR A 339 14.64 6.64 -18.98
C TYR A 339 13.65 5.52 -18.60
N ALA A 340 12.38 5.84 -18.35
CA ALA A 340 11.36 4.85 -18.03
C ALA A 340 11.14 3.88 -19.20
N ALA A 341 11.04 4.41 -20.42
CA ALA A 341 10.95 3.61 -21.64
C ALA A 341 12.15 2.64 -21.80
N GLN A 342 13.37 3.13 -21.57
CA GLN A 342 14.58 2.29 -21.60
C GLN A 342 14.57 1.21 -20.51
N ARG A 343 14.07 1.52 -19.31
CA ARG A 343 14.02 0.58 -18.18
C ARG A 343 13.00 -0.54 -18.39
N ILE A 344 11.88 -0.27 -19.08
CA ILE A 344 10.95 -1.32 -19.53
C ILE A 344 11.68 -2.34 -20.40
N ILE A 345 12.37 -1.87 -21.45
CA ILE A 345 13.12 -2.74 -22.36
C ILE A 345 14.31 -3.43 -21.66
N SER A 346 14.94 -2.74 -20.71
CA SER A 346 16.06 -3.30 -19.92
C SER A 346 15.60 -4.42 -18.98
N LEU A 347 14.41 -4.32 -18.40
CA LEU A 347 13.82 -5.40 -17.60
C LEU A 347 13.59 -6.65 -18.46
N PHE A 348 13.03 -6.48 -19.65
CA PHE A 348 12.89 -7.58 -20.62
C PHE A 348 14.25 -8.21 -20.98
N ALA A 349 15.29 -7.39 -21.21
CA ALA A 349 16.65 -7.88 -21.49
C ALA A 349 17.22 -8.71 -20.32
N LEU A 350 16.99 -8.26 -19.08
CA LEU A 350 17.42 -8.97 -17.87
C LEU A 350 16.72 -10.34 -17.75
N LEU A 351 15.41 -10.37 -17.97
CA LEU A 351 14.59 -11.58 -17.96
C LEU A 351 15.06 -12.57 -19.01
N SER A 352 15.29 -12.08 -20.24
CA SER A 352 15.80 -12.86 -21.36
C SER A 352 17.16 -13.49 -21.05
N LYS A 353 18.08 -12.73 -20.46
CA LYS A 353 19.39 -13.25 -20.05
C LYS A 353 19.27 -14.31 -18.96
N LYS A 354 18.34 -14.13 -18.01
CA LYS A 354 18.07 -15.11 -16.95
C LYS A 354 17.48 -16.40 -17.52
N HIS A 355 16.52 -16.29 -18.45
CA HIS A 355 15.93 -17.42 -19.18
C HIS A 355 17.01 -18.25 -19.88
N ASN A 356 17.85 -17.61 -20.71
CA ASN A 356 18.93 -18.29 -21.43
C ASN A 356 19.90 -18.99 -20.46
N LYS A 357 20.26 -18.35 -19.34
CA LYS A 357 21.14 -18.94 -18.33
C LYS A 357 20.54 -20.20 -17.68
N VAL A 358 19.26 -20.15 -17.31
CA VAL A 358 18.57 -21.30 -16.69
C VAL A 358 18.38 -22.42 -17.72
N LEU A 359 18.06 -22.08 -18.97
CA LEU A 359 17.95 -23.04 -20.08
C LEU A 359 19.27 -23.76 -20.39
N GLU A 360 20.39 -23.02 -20.39
CA GLU A 360 21.72 -23.61 -20.53
C GLU A 360 22.04 -24.58 -19.38
N GLN A 361 21.73 -24.21 -18.14
CA GLN A 361 21.92 -25.06 -16.95
C GLN A 361 21.06 -26.33 -17.01
N ALA A 362 19.79 -26.20 -17.41
CA ALA A 362 18.89 -27.34 -17.62
C ALA A 362 19.42 -28.27 -18.73
N THR A 363 19.92 -27.72 -19.83
CA THR A 363 20.45 -28.51 -20.95
C THR A 363 21.77 -29.20 -20.58
N GLN A 364 22.66 -28.54 -19.84
CA GLN A 364 23.93 -29.09 -19.39
C GLN A 364 23.74 -30.22 -18.37
N SER A 365 22.82 -30.06 -17.42
CA SER A 365 22.49 -31.11 -16.44
C SER A 365 21.89 -32.36 -17.11
N LEU A 366 21.07 -32.18 -18.15
CA LEU A 366 20.55 -33.30 -18.95
C LEU A 366 21.64 -34.04 -19.74
N ARG A 367 22.66 -33.31 -20.24
CA ARG A 367 23.80 -33.87 -20.99
C ARG A 367 24.86 -34.53 -20.09
N GLY A 368 25.00 -34.10 -18.84
CA GLY A 368 25.99 -34.61 -17.87
C GLY A 368 25.59 -35.91 -17.15
N ARG A 369 24.47 -36.54 -17.52
CA ARG A 369 23.97 -37.75 -16.86
C ARG A 369 24.75 -39.01 -17.24
N GLN A 370 25.81 -39.26 -16.50
CA GLN A 370 26.23 -40.61 -16.11
C GLN A 370 26.24 -40.65 -14.57
N ALA A 371 25.26 -41.36 -14.00
CA ALA A 371 25.26 -41.89 -12.63
C ALA A 371 25.35 -40.90 -11.45
N ASP A 372 24.26 -40.19 -11.11
CA ASP A 372 23.96 -39.95 -9.68
C ASP A 372 22.49 -39.56 -9.43
N ASN A 373 21.85 -40.30 -8.52
CA ASN A 373 20.46 -40.15 -8.05
C ASN A 373 20.34 -39.02 -7.01
N THR A 374 20.75 -37.79 -7.35
CA THR A 374 20.38 -36.61 -6.55
C THR A 374 19.08 -36.02 -7.08
N ALA A 375 18.20 -35.58 -6.18
CA ALA A 375 16.92 -34.95 -6.54
C ALA A 375 17.17 -33.82 -7.54
N LEU A 376 16.49 -33.87 -8.69
CA LEU A 376 16.60 -32.83 -9.72
C LEU A 376 16.27 -31.46 -9.09
N PRO A 377 17.12 -30.43 -9.27
CA PRO A 377 16.66 -29.06 -9.10
C PRO A 377 15.53 -28.80 -10.10
N ASP A 378 14.46 -28.14 -9.66
CA ASP A 378 13.28 -27.90 -10.48
C ASP A 378 13.48 -26.76 -11.49
N TYR A 379 14.47 -26.94 -12.36
CA TYR A 379 14.79 -26.00 -13.43
C TYR A 379 13.60 -25.79 -14.37
N ALA A 380 12.70 -26.77 -14.50
CA ALA A 380 11.52 -26.68 -15.33
C ALA A 380 10.50 -25.68 -14.76
N GLN A 381 10.22 -25.74 -13.46
CA GLN A 381 9.37 -24.74 -12.80
C GLN A 381 10.01 -23.35 -12.86
N ASP A 382 11.30 -23.22 -12.57
CA ASP A 382 12.02 -21.93 -12.65
C ASP A 382 11.96 -21.33 -14.07
N LEU A 383 12.11 -22.16 -15.10
CA LEU A 383 11.94 -21.76 -16.51
C LEU A 383 10.52 -21.28 -16.79
N ASN A 384 9.50 -22.06 -16.40
CA ASN A 384 8.11 -21.71 -16.63
C ASN A 384 7.75 -20.37 -15.99
N VAL A 385 8.18 -20.11 -14.75
CA VAL A 385 7.94 -18.84 -14.07
C VAL A 385 8.62 -17.68 -14.83
N ILE A 386 9.86 -17.86 -15.28
CA ILE A 386 10.56 -16.83 -16.06
C ILE A 386 9.84 -16.60 -17.40
N GLU A 387 9.35 -17.65 -18.06
CA GLU A 387 8.60 -17.55 -19.32
C GLU A 387 7.27 -16.81 -19.14
N GLU A 388 6.53 -17.08 -18.06
CA GLU A 388 5.30 -16.35 -17.71
C GLU A 388 5.59 -14.85 -17.52
N VAL A 389 6.67 -14.51 -16.82
CA VAL A 389 7.08 -13.12 -16.59
C VAL A 389 7.54 -12.44 -17.90
N ILE A 390 8.28 -13.15 -18.76
CA ILE A 390 8.66 -12.66 -20.10
C ILE A 390 7.41 -12.41 -20.94
N ARG A 391 6.46 -13.36 -20.93
CA ARG A 391 5.20 -13.26 -21.66
C ARG A 391 4.42 -12.02 -21.21
N MET A 392 4.26 -11.83 -19.90
CA MET A 392 3.58 -10.66 -19.34
C MET A 392 4.26 -9.35 -19.77
N MET A 393 5.60 -9.28 -19.76
CA MET A 393 6.33 -8.10 -20.24
C MET A 393 6.10 -7.83 -21.74
N LEU A 394 6.05 -8.88 -22.58
CA LEU A 394 5.74 -8.74 -24.00
C LEU A 394 4.29 -8.30 -24.23
N GLU A 395 3.36 -8.79 -23.43
CA GLU A 395 1.95 -8.38 -23.46
C GLU A 395 1.80 -6.91 -23.03
N ILE A 396 2.50 -6.46 -21.98
CA ILE A 396 2.57 -5.05 -21.55
C ILE A 396 3.06 -4.14 -22.67
N ILE A 397 4.16 -4.52 -23.33
CA ILE A 397 4.70 -3.74 -24.46
C ILE A 397 3.67 -3.70 -25.59
N ASN A 398 3.06 -4.84 -25.93
CA ASN A 398 2.04 -4.92 -26.97
C ASN A 398 0.80 -4.08 -26.67
N SER A 399 0.35 -4.07 -25.42
CA SER A 399 -0.77 -3.25 -24.97
C SER A 399 -0.50 -1.76 -25.22
N CYS A 400 0.71 -1.29 -24.89
CA CYS A 400 1.12 0.08 -25.21
C CYS A 400 1.18 0.33 -26.73
N LEU A 401 1.76 -0.59 -27.50
CA LEU A 401 1.85 -0.45 -28.96
C LEU A 401 0.49 -0.42 -29.66
N CYS A 402 -0.50 -1.15 -29.15
CA CYS A 402 -1.84 -1.18 -29.73
C CYS A 402 -2.66 0.06 -29.36
N ASN A 403 -2.58 0.49 -28.11
CA ASN A 403 -3.50 1.49 -27.56
C ASN A 403 -2.93 2.92 -27.58
N SER A 404 -1.63 3.08 -27.30
CA SER A 404 -1.02 4.37 -26.99
C SER A 404 0.30 4.67 -27.69
N LEU A 405 0.69 3.90 -28.73
CA LEU A 405 1.95 4.08 -29.48
C LEU A 405 2.23 5.53 -29.90
N HIS A 406 1.21 6.21 -30.45
CA HIS A 406 1.26 7.61 -30.88
C HIS A 406 1.65 8.59 -29.77
N HIS A 407 1.42 8.24 -28.51
CA HIS A 407 1.81 9.03 -27.34
C HIS A 407 3.18 8.63 -26.76
N ASN A 408 3.82 7.56 -27.25
CA ASN A 408 5.01 6.97 -26.63
C ASN A 408 6.20 6.80 -27.60
N PRO A 409 6.68 7.88 -28.24
CA PRO A 409 7.81 7.82 -29.17
C PRO A 409 9.10 7.30 -28.50
N ASN A 410 9.30 7.61 -27.21
CA ASN A 410 10.46 7.13 -26.45
C ASN A 410 10.49 5.60 -26.29
N LEU A 411 9.32 4.96 -26.19
CA LEU A 411 9.23 3.49 -26.14
C LEU A 411 9.57 2.89 -27.50
N VAL A 412 9.04 3.46 -28.59
CA VAL A 412 9.39 3.03 -29.95
C VAL A 412 10.89 3.18 -30.20
N TYR A 413 11.49 4.29 -29.78
CA TYR A 413 12.93 4.50 -29.86
C TYR A 413 13.72 3.43 -29.10
N ALA A 414 13.36 3.16 -27.84
CA ALA A 414 14.04 2.16 -27.01
C ALA A 414 13.92 0.74 -27.60
N LEU A 415 12.76 0.44 -28.19
CA LEU A 415 12.48 -0.84 -28.84
C LEU A 415 13.30 -1.03 -30.12
N LEU A 416 13.43 0.01 -30.96
CA LEU A 416 14.29 -0.03 -32.16
C LEU A 416 15.77 -0.16 -31.80
N TYR A 417 16.22 0.57 -30.77
CA TYR A 417 17.61 0.54 -30.31
C TYR A 417 18.04 -0.85 -29.80
N LYS A 418 17.08 -1.66 -29.31
CA LYS A 418 17.32 -3.02 -28.80
C LYS A 418 16.56 -4.10 -29.57
N ARG A 419 16.27 -3.88 -30.86
CA ARG A 419 15.46 -4.79 -31.68
C ARG A 419 15.98 -6.23 -31.72
N GLU A 420 17.30 -6.43 -31.63
CA GLU A 420 17.96 -7.73 -31.63
C GLU A 420 17.56 -8.62 -30.44
N LEU A 421 17.15 -8.03 -29.31
CA LEU A 421 16.72 -8.78 -28.13
C LEU A 421 15.48 -9.65 -28.38
N PHE A 422 14.66 -9.26 -29.36
CA PHE A 422 13.38 -9.89 -29.64
C PHE A 422 13.49 -11.06 -30.62
N GLU A 423 14.60 -11.18 -31.35
CA GLU A 423 14.74 -12.15 -32.44
C GLU A 423 14.69 -13.60 -31.95
N GLN A 424 15.31 -13.87 -30.79
CA GLN A 424 15.34 -15.20 -30.19
C GLN A 424 13.95 -15.75 -29.79
N PHE A 425 12.96 -14.87 -29.64
CA PHE A 425 11.60 -15.25 -29.24
C PHE A 425 10.65 -15.46 -30.42
N ARG A 426 11.05 -15.12 -31.64
CA ARG A 426 10.24 -15.29 -32.85
C ARG A 426 9.87 -16.75 -33.13
N THR A 427 10.79 -17.66 -32.85
CA THR A 427 10.63 -19.11 -33.10
C THR A 427 10.23 -19.88 -31.85
N HIS A 428 10.10 -19.21 -30.70
CA HIS A 428 9.80 -19.86 -29.45
C HIS A 428 8.29 -20.13 -29.33
N PRO A 429 7.85 -21.39 -29.09
CA PRO A 429 6.43 -21.74 -29.07
C PRO A 429 5.58 -20.90 -28.12
N SER A 430 6.13 -20.56 -26.94
CA SER A 430 5.45 -19.75 -25.91
C SER A 430 5.27 -18.27 -26.26
N PHE A 431 5.94 -17.75 -27.29
CA PHE A 431 5.98 -16.29 -27.56
C PHE A 431 5.65 -15.90 -29.00
N GLN A 432 5.73 -16.83 -29.97
CA GLN A 432 5.56 -16.52 -31.40
C GLN A 432 4.25 -15.76 -31.70
N ASP A 433 3.18 -16.02 -30.94
CA ASP A 433 1.86 -15.45 -31.13
C ASP A 433 1.76 -13.97 -30.74
N ILE A 434 2.72 -13.50 -29.91
CA ILE A 434 2.82 -12.14 -29.35
C ILE A 434 3.87 -11.30 -30.12
N MET A 435 4.79 -11.95 -30.84
CA MET A 435 5.86 -11.26 -31.58
C MET A 435 5.40 -10.49 -32.82
N GLN A 436 4.27 -10.87 -33.44
CA GLN A 436 3.79 -10.31 -34.71
C GLN A 436 3.69 -8.77 -34.72
N ASN A 437 3.14 -8.19 -33.64
CA ASN A 437 2.97 -6.74 -33.52
C ASN A 437 4.32 -6.02 -33.34
N LEU A 438 5.23 -6.61 -32.57
CA LEU A 438 6.59 -6.10 -32.40
C LEU A 438 7.33 -6.06 -33.73
N ASP A 439 7.28 -7.15 -34.50
CA ASP A 439 7.90 -7.21 -35.83
C ASP A 439 7.27 -6.21 -36.81
N THR A 440 5.95 -6.04 -36.76
CA THR A 440 5.24 -5.05 -37.60
C THR A 440 5.70 -3.63 -37.28
N VAL A 441 5.79 -3.28 -35.99
CA VAL A 441 6.27 -1.96 -35.54
C VAL A 441 7.75 -1.77 -35.88
N ILE A 442 8.62 -2.73 -35.53
CA ILE A 442 10.06 -2.67 -35.82
C ILE A 442 10.30 -2.50 -37.31
N GLY A 443 9.65 -3.31 -38.15
CA GLY A 443 9.78 -3.28 -39.60
C GLY A 443 9.33 -1.95 -40.20
N PHE A 444 8.15 -1.47 -39.79
CA PHE A 444 7.61 -0.19 -40.27
C PHE A 444 8.55 0.99 -39.94
N PHE A 445 9.01 1.09 -38.70
CA PHE A 445 9.88 2.20 -38.31
C PHE A 445 11.32 2.04 -38.84
N SER A 446 11.85 0.81 -38.95
CA SER A 446 13.16 0.57 -39.56
C SER A 446 13.19 1.05 -41.02
N GLN A 447 12.16 0.69 -41.80
CA GLN A 447 12.03 1.14 -43.19
C GLN A 447 11.96 2.67 -43.31
N ARG A 448 11.23 3.33 -42.39
CA ARG A 448 11.14 4.80 -42.39
C ARG A 448 12.45 5.48 -42.01
N LEU A 449 13.22 4.89 -41.11
CA LEU A 449 14.56 5.39 -40.76
C LEU A 449 15.53 5.22 -41.93
N GLU A 450 15.50 4.08 -42.62
CA GLU A 450 16.30 3.85 -43.83
C GLU A 450 15.97 4.88 -44.92
N GLN A 451 14.68 5.21 -45.12
CA GLN A 451 14.24 6.24 -46.06
C GLN A 451 14.67 7.66 -45.66
N ALA A 452 14.93 7.91 -44.38
CA ALA A 452 15.35 9.22 -43.90
C ALA A 452 16.85 9.50 -44.12
N GLY A 453 17.64 8.47 -44.47
CA GLY A 453 19.08 8.55 -44.75
C GLY A 453 19.95 7.78 -43.76
N SER A 454 21.23 7.59 -44.08
CA SER A 454 22.26 7.09 -43.15
C SER A 454 22.76 8.23 -42.24
N ASP A 455 23.22 7.90 -41.03
CA ASP A 455 23.80 8.83 -40.04
C ASP A 455 22.84 9.93 -39.53
N LEU A 456 21.65 9.52 -39.10
CA LEU A 456 20.65 10.42 -38.52
C LEU A 456 21.05 10.88 -37.11
N SER A 457 20.88 12.18 -36.83
CA SER A 457 20.96 12.70 -35.46
C SER A 457 19.82 12.15 -34.58
N VAL A 458 19.97 12.20 -33.25
CA VAL A 458 18.96 11.71 -32.31
C VAL A 458 17.64 12.47 -32.48
N GLU A 459 17.71 13.77 -32.69
CA GLU A 459 16.55 14.65 -32.95
C GLU A 459 15.83 14.22 -34.23
N ARG A 460 16.61 13.94 -35.28
CA ARG A 460 16.03 13.49 -36.54
C ARG A 460 15.36 12.12 -36.43
N VAL A 461 15.95 11.19 -35.69
CA VAL A 461 15.34 9.88 -35.39
C VAL A 461 14.02 10.07 -34.65
N GLN A 462 13.99 10.94 -33.62
CA GLN A 462 12.78 11.23 -32.86
C GLN A 462 11.68 11.84 -33.75
N GLU A 463 12.01 12.78 -34.64
CA GLU A 463 11.05 13.34 -35.60
C GLU A 463 10.45 12.26 -36.52
N VAL A 464 11.29 11.36 -37.05
CA VAL A 464 10.84 10.27 -37.92
C VAL A 464 9.90 9.34 -37.16
N ILE A 465 10.23 9.03 -35.90
CA ILE A 465 9.38 8.20 -35.03
C ILE A 465 8.05 8.92 -34.74
N MET A 466 8.06 10.19 -34.36
CA MET A 466 6.84 10.94 -34.07
C MET A 466 5.90 11.00 -35.28
N LYS A 467 6.42 11.28 -36.47
CA LYS A 467 5.64 11.28 -37.72
C LYS A 467 5.16 9.87 -38.07
N GLY A 468 6.00 8.85 -37.91
CA GLY A 468 5.64 7.47 -38.18
C GLY A 468 4.56 6.95 -37.23
N ALA A 469 4.57 7.35 -35.96
CA ALA A 469 3.62 6.94 -34.95
C ALA A 469 2.18 7.42 -35.24
N GLN A 470 2.03 8.55 -35.93
CA GLN A 470 0.75 9.04 -36.44
C GLN A 470 0.32 8.33 -37.74
N ALA A 471 1.29 7.86 -38.53
CA ALA A 471 1.05 7.25 -39.84
C ALA A 471 0.87 5.73 -39.81
N LEU A 472 1.23 5.04 -38.71
CA LEU A 472 1.10 3.59 -38.59
C LEU A 472 -0.39 3.18 -38.63
N PRO A 473 -0.82 2.36 -39.61
CA PRO A 473 -2.19 1.89 -39.67
C PRO A 473 -2.49 0.93 -38.50
N LYS A 474 -3.45 1.28 -37.63
CA LYS A 474 -3.80 0.49 -36.43
C LYS A 474 -4.39 -0.88 -36.75
N ASP A 475 -4.98 -1.03 -37.93
CA ASP A 475 -5.55 -2.28 -38.47
C ASP A 475 -4.48 -3.36 -38.73
N ARG A 476 -3.20 -2.98 -38.86
CA ARG A 476 -2.09 -3.93 -38.99
C ARG A 476 -1.69 -4.59 -37.68
N LEU A 477 -2.12 -4.05 -36.54
CA LEU A 477 -1.80 -4.59 -35.23
C LEU A 477 -2.88 -5.57 -34.79
N LYS A 478 -2.47 -6.79 -34.46
CA LYS A 478 -3.31 -7.81 -33.85
C LYS A 478 -3.78 -7.32 -32.48
N LYS A 479 -5.07 -7.43 -32.20
CA LYS A 479 -5.63 -7.13 -30.88
C LYS A 479 -5.41 -8.32 -29.95
N PHE A 480 -4.90 -8.04 -28.76
CA PHE A 480 -4.78 -9.00 -27.66
C PHE A 480 -5.89 -8.75 -26.62
N PRO A 481 -6.18 -9.73 -25.74
CA PRO A 481 -7.04 -9.50 -24.59
C PRO A 481 -6.57 -8.30 -23.78
N GLU A 482 -7.52 -7.58 -23.18
CA GLU A 482 -7.19 -6.44 -22.33
C GLU A 482 -6.52 -6.93 -21.04
N LEU A 483 -5.38 -6.32 -20.70
CA LEU A 483 -4.66 -6.61 -19.47
C LEU A 483 -5.33 -5.86 -18.31
N LYS A 484 -6.31 -6.50 -17.68
CA LYS A 484 -7.02 -5.98 -16.51
C LYS A 484 -6.97 -6.97 -15.37
N PHE A 485 -6.23 -6.59 -14.35
CA PHE A 485 -6.06 -7.31 -13.10
C PHE A 485 -6.75 -6.54 -11.99
N LYS A 486 -7.46 -7.26 -11.14
CA LYS A 486 -8.10 -6.69 -9.95
C LYS A 486 -7.47 -7.30 -8.72
N TYR A 487 -7.35 -6.50 -7.68
CA TYR A 487 -7.05 -7.02 -6.37
C TYR A 487 -8.22 -7.90 -5.89
N VAL A 488 -7.87 -9.10 -5.43
CA VAL A 488 -8.79 -10.04 -4.78
C VAL A 488 -8.20 -10.34 -3.42
N GLU A 489 -8.95 -10.02 -2.37
CA GLU A 489 -8.61 -10.38 -1.00
C GLU A 489 -8.68 -11.91 -0.84
N GLU A 490 -7.78 -12.50 -0.06
CA GLU A 490 -7.77 -13.95 0.20
C GLU A 490 -9.00 -14.38 1.04
N ASP A 491 -9.30 -15.68 1.09
CA ASP A 491 -10.50 -16.20 1.76
C ASP A 491 -10.49 -15.98 3.30
N GLN A 492 -9.30 -15.93 3.91
CA GLN A 492 -9.10 -15.74 5.36
C GLN A 492 -8.18 -14.54 5.63
N PRO A 493 -8.62 -13.31 5.30
CA PRO A 493 -7.77 -12.12 5.43
C PRO A 493 -7.43 -11.81 6.90
N GLU A 494 -8.23 -12.31 7.86
CA GLU A 494 -7.98 -12.13 9.28
C GLU A 494 -6.64 -12.73 9.75
N ASP A 495 -6.17 -13.80 9.10
CA ASP A 495 -4.90 -14.48 9.41
C ASP A 495 -3.69 -13.57 9.13
N PHE A 496 -3.84 -12.64 8.20
CA PHE A 496 -2.84 -11.62 7.91
C PHE A 496 -3.08 -10.34 8.71
N PHE A 497 -4.30 -9.79 8.66
CA PHE A 497 -4.57 -8.45 9.19
C PHE A 497 -4.57 -8.38 10.71
N ILE A 498 -5.08 -9.40 11.42
CA ILE A 498 -5.13 -9.35 12.89
C ILE A 498 -3.70 -9.35 13.47
N PRO A 499 -2.80 -10.28 13.11
CA PRO A 499 -1.41 -10.23 13.57
C PRO A 499 -0.70 -8.94 13.15
N TYR A 500 -0.91 -8.46 11.91
CA TYR A 500 -0.27 -7.23 11.44
C TYR A 500 -0.72 -6.00 12.24
N VAL A 501 -2.02 -5.79 12.43
CA VAL A 501 -2.55 -4.67 13.23
C VAL A 501 -2.00 -4.70 14.64
N TRP A 502 -1.94 -5.88 15.26
CA TRP A 502 -1.38 -6.03 16.60
C TRP A 502 0.13 -5.78 16.66
N SER A 503 0.89 -6.12 15.62
CA SER A 503 2.30 -5.71 15.52
C SER A 503 2.45 -4.19 15.44
N LEU A 504 1.52 -3.49 14.78
CA LEU A 504 1.51 -2.01 14.76
C LEU A 504 1.20 -1.43 16.13
N VAL A 505 0.26 -2.03 16.87
CA VAL A 505 -0.03 -1.63 18.26
C VAL A 505 1.17 -1.87 19.17
N PHE A 506 1.86 -3.00 18.99
CA PHE A 506 3.04 -3.34 19.76
C PHE A 506 4.21 -2.37 19.50
N ASN A 507 4.48 -2.04 18.23
CA ASN A 507 5.62 -1.22 17.83
C ASN A 507 5.39 0.29 17.96
N SER A 508 4.15 0.76 17.80
CA SER A 508 3.84 2.20 17.71
C SER A 508 2.83 2.69 18.75
N GLY A 509 2.33 1.80 19.62
CA GLY A 509 1.42 2.17 20.70
C GLY A 509 2.10 3.07 21.72
N VAL A 510 1.70 4.35 21.76
CA VAL A 510 2.32 5.32 22.65
C VAL A 510 1.85 5.07 24.09
N GLY A 511 2.79 5.06 25.04
CA GLY A 511 2.49 4.84 26.46
C GLY A 511 2.16 3.39 26.83
N LEU A 512 2.28 2.44 25.89
CA LEU A 512 2.07 1.02 26.13
C LEU A 512 3.41 0.30 26.14
N HIS A 513 3.70 -0.43 27.22
CA HIS A 513 4.87 -1.29 27.30
C HIS A 513 4.43 -2.74 27.39
N TRP A 514 4.62 -3.48 26.31
CA TRP A 514 4.31 -4.90 26.22
C TRP A 514 5.54 -5.71 26.56
N SER A 515 5.41 -6.70 27.44
CA SER A 515 6.46 -7.70 27.58
C SER A 515 6.52 -8.54 26.30
N PRO A 516 7.68 -8.67 25.64
CA PRO A 516 7.80 -9.56 24.49
C PRO A 516 7.64 -11.04 24.90
N HIS A 517 7.88 -11.35 26.17
CA HIS A 517 7.67 -12.69 26.72
C HIS A 517 6.17 -12.99 26.80
N GLY A 518 5.74 -14.04 26.08
CA GLY A 518 4.36 -14.54 26.07
C GLY A 518 3.52 -14.06 24.89
N ILE A 519 4.07 -13.25 23.98
CA ILE A 519 3.38 -12.94 22.71
C ILE A 519 3.44 -14.18 21.82
N GLU A 520 2.27 -14.67 21.41
CA GLU A 520 2.13 -15.87 20.58
C GLU A 520 1.54 -15.57 19.19
N LEU A 521 0.93 -14.39 19.01
CA LEU A 521 0.17 -14.03 17.82
C LEU A 521 1.03 -13.84 16.56
N PHE A 522 2.24 -13.31 16.70
CA PHE A 522 3.16 -13.07 15.59
C PHE A 522 4.61 -13.28 16.02
N SER A 523 5.48 -13.55 15.04
CA SER A 523 6.93 -13.64 15.29
C SER A 523 7.53 -12.24 15.41
N MET A 524 8.40 -12.04 16.39
CA MET A 524 9.10 -10.77 16.61
C MET A 524 10.14 -10.46 15.53
N ASP A 525 10.50 -11.45 14.70
CA ASP A 525 11.48 -11.31 13.62
C ASP A 525 10.88 -10.74 12.32
N SER A 526 9.61 -10.31 12.34
CA SER A 526 8.88 -9.77 11.17
C SER A 526 8.89 -8.23 11.10
N GLY A 527 9.81 -7.59 11.83
CA GLY A 527 9.97 -6.13 11.92
C GLY A 527 10.77 -5.52 10.78
#